data_AF-A0A661SI54-F1
#
_entry.id   AF-A0A661SI54-F1
#
_cell.length_a   1.000
_cell.length_b   1.000
_cell.length_c   1.000
_cell.angle_alpha   90.00
_cell.angle_beta   90.00
_cell.angle_gamma   90.00
#
_symmetry.space_group_name_H-M   'P 1'
#
loop_
_entity.id
_entity.type
_entity.pdbx_description
1 polymer ?
#
loop_
_entity_poly.entity_id
_entity_poly.type
_entity_poly.pdbx_seq_one_letter_code
_entity_poly.pdbx_strand_id
1 'polypeptide(L)' 'MELWYVRISAFCLLSNHYHLLIQPPDANLSRCMRHIDGIYTQRFNSFHHVDGQLFRGPYKSIFCILPWSLNASTQR' A
#
# COMPACT_ATOMS: atom_id res chain seq x y z
N MET A 1 -15.26 11.51 -0.41
CA MET A 1 -14.34 10.39 -0.66
C MET A 1 -12.95 11.00 -0.77
N GLU A 2 -12.08 10.81 0.21
CA GLU A 2 -10.67 11.18 0.08
C GLU A 2 -10.03 10.24 -0.94
N LEU A 3 -9.90 10.71 -2.19
CA LEU A 3 -9.13 10.03 -3.22
C LEU A 3 -7.66 10.29 -2.90
N TRP A 4 -7.05 9.37 -2.16
CA TRP A 4 -5.60 9.37 -1.96
C TRP A 4 -4.94 9.37 -3.34
N TYR A 5 -4.26 10.46 -3.71
CA TYR A 5 -3.54 10.55 -4.98
C TYR A 5 -2.31 9.66 -4.86
N VAL A 6 -2.42 8.38 -5.18
CA VAL A 6 -1.36 7.40 -4.97
C VAL A 6 -1.11 6.69 -6.29
N ARG A 7 0.12 6.77 -6.80
CA ARG A 7 0.50 6.05 -8.03
C ARG A 7 1.01 4.67 -7.66
N ILE A 8 0.40 3.63 -8.23
CA ILE A 8 0.84 2.24 -8.08
C ILE A 8 1.65 1.89 -9.33
N SER A 9 2.92 1.58 -9.14
CA SER A 9 3.82 1.22 -10.24
C SER A 9 3.84 -0.28 -10.50
N ALA A 10 3.69 -1.10 -9.45
CA ALA A 10 3.61 -2.55 -9.55
C ALA A 10 2.87 -3.15 -8.34
N PHE A 11 2.29 -4.34 -8.53
CA PHE A 11 1.70 -5.13 -7.45
C PHE A 11 1.99 -6.61 -7.66
N CYS A 12 2.13 -7.36 -6.58
CA CYS A 12 2.23 -8.81 -6.56
C CYS A 12 1.35 -9.35 -5.45
N LEU A 13 0.42 -10.25 -5.80
CA LEU A 13 -0.51 -10.87 -4.86
C LEU A 13 -0.10 -12.33 -4.66
N LEU A 14 0.26 -12.69 -3.44
CA LEU A 14 0.48 -14.08 -3.03
C LEU A 14 -0.70 -14.54 -2.18
N SER A 15 -0.80 -15.85 -1.96
CA SER A 15 -1.85 -16.44 -1.12
C SER A 15 -1.77 -16.06 0.36
N ASN A 16 -0.61 -15.58 0.82
CA ASN A 16 -0.35 -15.26 2.23
C ASN A 16 0.05 -13.79 2.49
N HIS A 17 0.46 -13.03 1.47
CA HIS A 17 0.79 -11.61 1.58
C HIS A 17 0.76 -10.94 0.19
N TYR A 18 0.86 -9.61 0.16
CA TYR A 18 0.96 -8.86 -1.08
C TYR A 18 2.16 -7.91 -1.02
N HIS A 19 2.75 -7.61 -2.17
CA HIS A 19 3.75 -6.55 -2.33
C HIS A 19 3.17 -5.46 -3.23
N LEU A 20 3.27 -4.21 -2.78
CA LEU A 20 2.86 -3.05 -3.55
C LEU A 20 4.04 -2.12 -3.73
N LEU A 21 4.32 -1.73 -4.97
CA LEU A 21 5.25 -0.65 -5.28
C LEU A 21 4.44 0.62 -5.52
N ILE A 22 4.53 1.54 -4.56
CA ILE A 22 3.70 2.73 -4.48
C ILE A 22 4.59 3.97 -4.46
N GLN A 23 4.23 4.98 -5.24
CA GLN A 23 4.79 6.31 -5.19
C GLN A 23 3.76 7.27 -4.60
N PRO A 24 3.78 7.50 -3.27
CA PRO A 24 2.92 8.47 -2.64
C PRO A 24 3.48 9.89 -2.86
N PRO A 25 2.67 10.90 -3.23
CA PRO A 25 3.09 12.29 -3.38
C PRO A 25 3.43 12.93 -2.02
N ASP A 26 2.77 12.46 -0.96
CA ASP A 26 2.89 12.95 0.42
C ASP A 26 3.18 11.79 1.39
N ALA A 27 3.63 12.10 2.61
CA ALA A 27 3.92 11.12 3.66
C ALA A 27 2.69 10.40 4.25
N ASN A 28 1.60 10.27 3.50
CA ASN A 28 0.31 9.74 3.94
C ASN A 28 0.13 8.23 3.68
N LEU A 29 1.20 7.51 3.34
CA LEU A 29 1.16 6.09 2.99
C LEU A 29 0.50 5.24 4.08
N SER A 30 0.79 5.51 5.36
CA SER A 30 0.22 4.76 6.48
C SER A 30 -1.31 4.87 6.57
N ARG A 31 -1.89 6.05 6.29
CA ARG A 31 -3.36 6.21 6.25
C ARG A 31 -3.96 5.49 5.05
N CYS A 32 -3.32 5.59 3.89
CA CYS A 32 -3.75 4.90 2.67
C CYS A 32 -3.79 3.38 2.90
N MET A 33 -2.69 2.81 3.40
CA MET A 33 -2.56 1.38 3.68
C MET A 33 -3.58 0.92 4.72
N ARG A 34 -3.78 1.67 5.81
CA ARG A 34 -4.81 1.36 6.81
C ARG A 34 -6.21 1.28 6.21
N HIS A 35 -6.54 2.20 5.31
CA HIS A 35 -7.84 2.21 4.64
C HIS A 35 -8.00 1.02 3.68
N ILE A 36 -6.97 0.73 2.88
CA ILE A 36 -6.93 -0.40 1.94
C ILE A 36 -7.04 -1.73 2.68
N ASP A 37 -6.24 -1.93 3.72
CA ASP A 37 -6.24 -3.17 4.52
C ASP A 37 -7.59 -3.39 5.22
N GLY A 38 -8.21 -2.31 5.70
CA GLY A 38 -9.53 -2.34 6.32
C GLY A 38 -10.62 -2.78 5.33
N ILE A 39 -10.71 -2.11 4.17
CA ILE A 39 -11.69 -2.45 3.14
C ILE A 39 -11.46 -3.87 2.61
N TYR A 40 -10.20 -4.25 2.37
CA TYR A 40 -9.87 -5.56 1.85
C TYR A 40 -10.24 -6.67 2.84
N THR A 41 -9.89 -6.51 4.12
CA THR A 41 -10.27 -7.46 5.18
C THR A 41 -11.78 -7.58 5.29
N GLN A 42 -12.52 -6.47 5.31
CA GLN A 42 -13.98 -6.49 5.38
C GLN A 42 -14.61 -7.20 4.19
N ARG A 43 -14.15 -6.90 2.97
CA ARG A 43 -14.65 -7.54 1.74
C ARG A 43 -14.33 -9.02 1.69
N PHE A 44 -13.11 -9.40 2.06
CA PHE A 44 -12.68 -10.79 2.11
C PHE A 44 -13.50 -11.59 3.13
N ASN A 45 -13.63 -11.07 4.35
CA ASN A 45 -14.41 -11.68 5.41
C ASN A 45 -15.89 -11.84 5.02
N SER A 46 -16.48 -10.81 4.41
CA SER A 46 -17.86 -10.85 3.91
C SER A 46 -18.04 -11.86 2.77
N PHE A 47 -17.05 -12.02 1.88
CA PHE A 47 -17.13 -12.96 0.76
C PHE A 47 -16.94 -14.42 1.21
N HIS A 48 -15.98 -14.64 2.11
CA HIS A 48 -15.63 -15.98 2.61
C HIS A 48 -16.42 -16.40 3.85
N HIS A 49 -17.30 -15.55 4.37
CA HIS A 49 -18.09 -15.79 5.59
C HIS A 49 -17.22 -16.16 6.80
N VAL A 50 -16.02 -15.58 6.86
CA VAL A 50 -15.07 -15.74 7.97
C VAL A 50 -15.01 -14.45 8.77
N ASP A 51 -14.74 -14.56 10.07
CA ASP A 51 -14.53 -13.41 10.95
C ASP A 51 -13.09 -13.42 11.50
N GLY A 52 -12.57 -12.23 11.79
CA GLY A 52 -11.24 -12.04 12.36
C GLY A 52 -10.23 -11.34 11.44
N GLN A 53 -8.98 -11.31 11.91
CA GLN A 53 -7.88 -10.64 11.24
C GLN A 53 -7.40 -11.44 10.02
N LEU A 54 -7.47 -10.84 8.83
CA LEU A 54 -6.90 -11.44 7.62
C LEU A 54 -5.37 -11.32 7.60
N PHE A 55 -4.86 -10.16 8.02
CA PHE A 55 -3.43 -9.89 8.12
C PHE A 55 -2.93 -10.18 9.54
N ARG A 56 -1.83 -10.93 9.66
CA ARG A 56 -1.24 -11.32 10.95
C ARG A 56 -0.38 -10.23 11.61
N GLY A 57 -0.35 -9.01 11.05
CA GLY A 57 0.49 -7.93 11.54
C GLY A 57 0.46 -6.70 10.63
N PRO A 58 1.19 -5.63 11.00
CA PRO A 58 1.25 -4.40 10.22
C PRO A 58 1.96 -4.60 8.88
N TYR A 59 1.64 -3.74 7.91
CA TYR A 59 2.37 -3.69 6.65
C TYR A 59 3.84 -3.34 6.89
N LYS A 60 4.74 -3.93 6.11
CA LYS A 60 6.15 -3.55 6.06
C LYS A 60 6.39 -2.68 4.84
N SER A 61 7.06 -1.55 5.00
CA SER A 61 7.49 -0.69 3.90
C SER A 61 9.01 -0.61 3.85
N ILE A 62 9.55 -0.79 2.66
CA ILE A 62 10.95 -0.52 2.36
C ILE A 62 10.96 0.74 1.48
N PHE A 63 11.73 1.74 1.90
CA PHE A 63 11.91 2.93 1.09
C PHE A 63 12.84 2.60 -0.08
N CYS A 64 12.31 2.66 -1.29
CA CYS A 64 13.06 2.45 -2.51
C CYS A 64 13.28 3.78 -3.22
N ILE A 65 14.53 4.26 -3.24
CA ILE A 65 14.95 5.34 -4.12
C ILE A 65 15.17 4.76 -5.51
N LEU A 66 14.47 5.29 -6.50
CA LEU A 66 14.80 5.02 -7.90
C LEU A 66 15.95 5.93 -8.31
N PRO A 67 16.97 5.45 -9.05
CA PRO A 67 18.14 6.26 -9.44
C PRO A 67 17.77 7.58 -10.14
N TRP A 68 16.69 7.58 -10.90
CA TRP A 68 16.14 8.77 -11.56
C TRP A 68 15.70 9.88 -10.57
N SER A 69 15.34 9.54 -9.32
CA SER A 69 14.86 10.53 -8.34
C SER A 69 15.98 11.31 -7.68
N LEU A 70 17.23 10.81 -7.71
CA LEU A 70 18.40 11.49 -7.14
C LEU A 70 18.84 12.69 -7.99
N ASN A 71 18.60 12.63 -9.30
CA ASN A 71 19.00 13.68 -10.24
C ASN A 71 17.98 14.84 -10.29
N ALA A 72 16.75 14.61 -9.84
CA ALA A 72 15.68 15.62 -9.81
C ALA A 72 15.87 16.67 -8.70
N SER A 73 16.70 16.39 -7.69
CA SER A 73 16.98 17.30 -6.57
C SER A 73 18.22 18.18 -6.74
N THR A 74 19.00 18.00 -7.82
CA THR A 74 20.25 18.77 -8.08
C THR A 74 20.09 19.80 -9.21
N GLN A 75 18.86 20.08 -9.64
CA GLN A 75 18.51 21.29 -10.39
C GLN A 75 17.60 22.19 -9.56
N ARG A 76 18.18 22.86 -8.56
CA ARG A 76 17.75 24.17 -8.09
C ARG A 76 18.99 25.04 -7.91
#